data_AF-A0A220MHN3-F1
#
_entry.id   AF-A0A220MHN3-F1
#
_cell.length_a   1.000
_cell.length_b   1.000
_cell.length_c   1.000
_cell.angle_alpha   90.00
_cell.angle_beta   90.00
_cell.angle_gamma   90.00
#
_symmetry.space_group_name_H-M   'P 1'
#
loop_
_entity.id
_entity.type
_entity.pdbx_description
1 polymer ?
#
loop_
_entity_poly.entity_id
_entity_poly.type
_entity_poly.pdbx_seq_one_letter_code
_entity_poly.pdbx_strand_id
1 'polypeptide(L)'
;MNVNDRLKEKGIVSNELLGGQFDRMATYKTDGTLRIEATPDYRDGQWIAGQQIVLQNWDEIERLRNFLNSLKPVKQSEEVVIHAATA
;
A
#
# COMPACT_ATOMS: atom_id res chain seq x y z
N MET A 1 -3.51 30.84 -2.38
CA MET A 1 -3.98 29.80 -1.43
C MET A 1 -2.80 28.91 -1.10
N ASN A 2 -2.44 28.74 0.17
CA ASN A 2 -1.28 27.94 0.54
C ASN A 2 -1.62 26.43 0.50
N VAL A 3 -0.61 25.55 0.51
CA VAL A 3 -0.81 24.08 0.45
C VAL A 3 -1.60 23.56 1.65
N ASN A 4 -1.39 24.11 2.84
CA ASN A 4 -2.10 23.71 4.06
C ASN A 4 -3.60 24.01 3.99
N ASP A 5 -4.00 25.13 3.38
CA ASP A 5 -5.41 25.50 3.21
C ASP A 5 -6.12 24.51 2.29
N ARG A 6 -5.46 24.09 1.20
CA ARG A 6 -5.97 23.08 0.26
C ARG A 6 -6.07 21.68 0.87
N LEU A 7 -5.16 21.32 1.79
CA LEU A 7 -5.19 20.04 2.50
C LEU A 7 -6.33 20.02 3.53
N LYS A 8 -6.54 21.12 4.26
CA LYS A 8 -7.66 21.29 5.19
C LYS A 8 -9.02 21.18 4.48
N GLU A 9 -9.18 21.81 3.31
CA GLU A 9 -10.41 21.70 2.49
C GLU A 9 -10.70 20.25 2.04
N LYS A 10 -9.67 19.42 1.91
CA LYS A 10 -9.80 18.01 1.53
C LYS A 10 -9.90 17.07 2.74
N GLY A 11 -9.90 17.60 3.96
CA GLY A 11 -9.87 16.82 5.19
C GLY A 11 -8.62 15.96 5.33
N ILE A 12 -7.49 16.35 4.76
CA ILE A 12 -6.23 15.59 4.82
C ILE A 12 -5.41 16.10 6.01
N VAL A 13 -5.04 15.18 6.90
CA VAL A 13 -4.16 15.43 8.04
C VAL A 13 -2.70 15.22 7.65
N SER A 14 -2.40 14.11 6.95
CA SER A 14 -1.04 13.77 6.54
C SER A 14 -1.02 13.01 5.22
N ASN A 15 0.08 13.15 4.49
CA ASN A 15 0.43 12.37 3.31
C ASN A 15 1.87 11.84 3.47
N GLU A 16 2.06 10.56 3.25
CA GLU A 16 3.36 9.89 3.34
C GLU A 16 3.65 9.08 2.07
N LEU A 17 4.88 9.18 1.57
CA LEU A 17 5.37 8.39 0.46
C LEU A 17 5.94 7.07 0.97
N LEU A 18 5.37 5.95 0.52
CA LEU A 18 5.79 4.60 0.88
C LEU A 18 6.56 3.98 -0.29
N GLY A 19 7.74 3.41 -0.03
CA GLY A 19 8.54 2.69 -1.04
C GLY A 19 9.35 3.58 -1.98
N GLY A 20 9.41 4.89 -1.74
CA GLY A 20 10.16 5.85 -2.54
C GLY A 20 9.25 6.82 -3.31
N GLN A 21 9.85 7.60 -4.20
CA GLN A 21 9.11 8.56 -5.00
C GLN A 21 8.24 7.80 -6.02
N PHE A 22 6.93 8.01 -5.97
CA PHE A 22 5.93 7.43 -6.88
C PHE A 22 5.67 5.92 -6.76
N ASP A 23 6.04 5.24 -5.68
CA ASP A 23 5.60 3.86 -5.47
C ASP A 23 4.16 3.85 -4.90
N ARG A 24 3.98 4.30 -3.66
CA ARG A 24 2.66 4.40 -3.00
C ARG A 24 2.53 5.68 -2.19
N MET A 25 1.31 6.17 -2.03
CA MET A 25 0.95 7.29 -1.16
C MET A 25 -0.01 6.80 -0.07
N ALA A 26 0.30 7.11 1.18
CA ALA A 26 -0.62 6.95 2.31
C ALA A 26 -1.20 8.32 2.69
N THR A 27 -2.52 8.45 2.68
CA THR A 27 -3.26 9.66 3.05
C THR A 27 -4.09 9.38 4.29
N TYR A 28 -3.79 10.09 5.39
CA TYR A 28 -4.60 10.07 6.60
C TYR A 28 -5.53 11.27 6.64
N LYS A 29 -6.82 11.04 6.90
CA LYS A 29 -7.87 12.06 6.88
C LYS A 29 -8.39 12.40 8.28
N THR A 30 -9.04 13.55 8.38
CA THR A 30 -9.63 14.06 9.63
C THR A 30 -10.80 13.21 10.14
N ASP A 31 -11.42 12.42 9.27
CA ASP A 31 -12.48 11.47 9.62
C ASP A 31 -11.95 10.13 10.16
N GLY A 32 -10.62 9.97 10.26
CA GLY A 32 -9.97 8.73 10.70
C GLY A 32 -9.67 7.75 9.57
N THR A 33 -10.01 8.07 8.32
CA THR A 33 -9.73 7.22 7.17
C THR A 33 -8.24 7.21 6.84
N LEU A 34 -7.67 6.02 6.65
CA LEU A 34 -6.37 5.81 6.02
C LEU A 34 -6.57 5.23 4.61
N ARG A 35 -6.14 5.98 3.59
CA ARG A 35 -6.12 5.51 2.20
C ARG A 35 -4.68 5.25 1.77
N ILE A 36 -4.40 4.08 1.22
CA ILE A 36 -3.11 3.75 0.61
C ILE A 36 -3.35 3.47 -0.86
N GLU A 37 -2.72 4.24 -1.74
CA GLU A 37 -2.88 4.14 -3.19
C GLU A 37 -1.53 3.96 -3.88
N ALA A 38 -1.43 3.00 -4.80
CA ALA A 38 -0.31 2.89 -5.71
C ALA A 38 -0.43 3.93 -6.82
N THR A 39 0.71 4.45 -7.28
CA THR A 39 0.71 5.38 -8.41
C THR A 39 0.16 4.68 -9.65
N PRO A 40 -0.76 5.31 -10.41
CA PRO A 40 -1.24 4.76 -11.67
C PRO A 40 -0.10 4.57 -12.68
N ASP A 41 -0.13 3.43 -13.37
CA ASP A 41 0.81 3.12 -14.46
C ASP A 41 0.24 3.58 -15.80
N TYR A 42 1.08 4.07 -16.71
CA TYR A 42 0.67 4.34 -18.10
C TYR A 42 1.19 3.23 -19.02
N ARG A 43 0.29 2.46 -19.63
CA ARG A 43 0.63 1.37 -20.57
C ARG A 43 -0.34 1.38 -21.74
N ASP A 44 0.17 1.09 -22.94
CA ASP A 44 -0.63 0.96 -24.17
C ASP A 44 -1.57 2.15 -24.46
N GLY A 45 -1.14 3.36 -24.14
CA GLY A 45 -1.93 4.58 -24.40
C GLY A 45 -3.00 4.90 -23.35
N GLN A 46 -3.06 4.17 -22.24
CA GLN A 46 -4.07 4.35 -21.19
C GLN A 46 -3.46 4.35 -19.78
N TRP A 47 -4.10 5.09 -18.87
CA TRP A 47 -3.79 5.09 -17.45
C TRP A 47 -4.46 3.89 -16.78
N ILE A 48 -3.66 3.03 -16.17
CA ILE A 48 -4.09 1.87 -15.39
C ILE A 48 -4.11 2.28 -13.92
N ALA A 49 -5.28 2.24 -13.30
CA ALA A 49 -5.44 2.57 -11.89
C ALA A 49 -4.57 1.62 -11.03
N GLY A 50 -3.82 2.21 -10.10
CA GLY A 50 -3.08 1.46 -9.10
C GLY A 50 -3.99 0.77 -8.09
N GLN A 51 -3.45 -0.19 -7.36
CA GLN A 51 -4.15 -0.80 -6.24
C GLN A 51 -4.45 0.25 -5.16
N GLN A 52 -5.65 0.21 -4.60
CA GLN A 52 -6.08 1.07 -3.52
C GLN A 52 -6.59 0.25 -2.33
N ILE A 53 -6.19 0.63 -1.13
CA ILE A 53 -6.72 0.13 0.15
C ILE A 53 -7.31 1.33 0.90
N VAL A 54 -8.49 1.16 1.48
CA VAL A 54 -9.15 2.16 2.32
C VAL A 54 -9.53 1.51 3.65
N LEU A 55 -9.03 2.08 4.74
CA LEU A 55 -9.36 1.69 6.11
C LEU A 55 -10.15 2.85 6.71
N GLN A 56 -11.36 2.58 7.17
CA GLN A 56 -12.35 3.61 7.50
C GLN A 56 -12.10 4.27 8.86
N ASN A 57 -11.41 3.58 9.76
CA ASN A 57 -11.24 4.00 11.14
C ASN A 57 -10.02 3.33 11.78
N TRP A 58 -9.72 3.77 13.00
CA TRP A 58 -8.60 3.25 13.80
C TRP A 58 -8.67 1.74 14.04
N ASP A 59 -9.85 1.19 14.33
CA ASP A 59 -10.01 -0.24 14.62
C ASP A 59 -9.61 -1.12 13.42
N GLU A 60 -9.94 -0.70 12.20
CA GLU A 60 -9.52 -1.40 10.98
C GLU A 60 -7.99 -1.34 10.77
N ILE A 61 -7.39 -0.18 11.06
CA ILE A 61 -5.94 0.01 11.00
C ILE A 61 -5.24 -0.92 12.01
N GLU A 62 -5.74 -0.99 13.25
CA GLU A 62 -5.18 -1.87 14.26
C GLU A 62 -5.35 -3.36 13.92
N ARG A 63 -6.51 -3.75 13.40
CA ARG A 63 -6.74 -5.14 12.94
C ARG A 63 -5.76 -5.51 11.84
N LEU A 64 -5.54 -4.65 10.85
CA LEU A 64 -4.57 -4.91 9.78
C LEU A 64 -3.15 -5.00 10.34
N ARG A 65 -2.73 -4.04 11.18
CA ARG A 65 -1.41 -4.06 11.85
C ARG A 65 -1.19 -5.37 12.62
N ASN A 66 -2.16 -5.76 13.44
CA ASN A 66 -2.07 -6.95 14.27
C ASN A 66 -2.04 -8.22 13.41
N PHE A 67 -2.83 -8.28 12.34
CA PHE A 67 -2.79 -9.37 11.37
C PHE A 67 -1.41 -9.48 10.71
N LEU A 68 -0.87 -8.39 10.16
CA LEU A 68 0.44 -8.37 9.51
C LEU A 68 1.55 -8.79 10.48
N ASN A 69 1.51 -8.31 11.72
CA ASN A 69 2.47 -8.69 12.77
C ASN A 69 2.32 -10.14 13.23
N SER A 70 1.15 -10.77 13.00
CA SER A 70 0.93 -12.19 13.30
C SER A 70 1.47 -13.13 12.22
N LEU A 71 1.77 -12.60 11.03
CA LEU A 71 2.28 -13.40 9.91
C LEU A 71 3.67 -13.93 10.25
N LYS A 72 3.83 -15.26 10.17
CA LYS A 72 5.14 -15.90 10.27
C LYS A 72 5.85 -15.81 8.92
N PRO A 73 7.19 -15.64 8.90
CA PRO A 73 7.95 -15.76 7.66
C PRO A 73 7.64 -17.08 6.97
N VAL A 74 7.25 -17.01 5.69
CA VAL A 74 7.14 -18.21 4.86
C VAL A 74 8.56 -18.68 4.58
N LYS A 75 8.93 -19.88 5.05
CA LYS A 75 10.21 -20.48 4.65
C LYS A 75 10.18 -20.63 3.13
N GLN A 76 11.16 -20.03 2.46
CA GLN A 76 11.33 -20.18 1.02
C GLN A 76 11.40 -21.69 0.72
N SER A 77 10.56 -22.18 -0.19
CA SER A 77 10.59 -23.59 -0.59
C SER A 77 11.97 -23.90 -1.15
N GLU A 78 12.69 -24.82 -0.52
CA GLU A 78 13.94 -25.35 -1.05
C GLU A 78 13.67 -25.86 -2.47
N GLU A 79 14.40 -25.33 -3.46
CA GLU A 79 14.36 -25.83 -4.82
C GLU A 79 14.71 -27.32 -4.79
N VAL A 80 13.73 -28.17 -5.09
CA VAL A 80 13.97 -29.60 -5.30
C VAL A 80 14.73 -29.70 -6.62
N VAL A 81 16.06 -29.73 -6.54
CA VAL A 81 16.91 -30.05 -7.70
C VAL A 81 16.72 -31.53 -8.00
N ILE A 82 15.75 -31.84 -8.86
CA ILE A 82 15.59 -33.17 -9.42
C ILE A 82 16.82 -33.42 -10.30
N HIS A 83 17.82 -34.12 -9.77
CA HIS A 83 18.88 -34.68 -10.58
C HIS A 83 18.22 -35.77 -11.42
N ALA A 84 17.88 -35.45 -12.67
CA ALA A 84 17.50 -36.46 -13.63
C ALA A 84 18.68 -37.42 -13.78
N ALA A 85 18.54 -38.63 -13.24
CA ALA A 85 19.46 -39.72 -13.50
C ALA A 85 19.37 -40.04 -14.99
N THR A 86 20.35 -39.58 -15.77
CA THR A 86 20.56 -40.04 -17.14
C THR A 86 21.05 -41.49 -17.08
N ALA A 87 20.28 -42.38 -17.71
CA ALA A 87 20.60 -43.79 -17.95
C ALA A 87 21.69 -43.97 -19.01
#